data_AF-A0A699VVZ7-F1
#
_entry.id   AF-A0A699VVZ7-F1
#
_cell.length_a   1.000
_cell.length_b   1.000
_cell.length_c   1.000
_cell.angle_alpha   90.00
_cell.angle_beta   90.00
_cell.angle_gamma   90.00
#
_symmetry.space_group_name_H-M   'P 1'
#
loop_
_entity.id
_entity.type
_entity.pdbx_description
1 polymer ?
#
loop_
_entity_poly.entity_id
_entity_poly.type
_entity_poly.pdbx_seq_one_letter_code
_entity_poly.pdbx_strand_id
1 'polypeptide(L)'
;ALWRDAGIESPDQLREAAEAGRVATLKGFGAKTQESILAALEFTDQSAGKLLFSQAEALANDLVARLRAEAAATGAIRRALEIVETVEILVAAPDPAPVHALLNAAPGLRADVQRSGPWVWAGTAVEGGVGIVVRVTAPESFVNQLFLSTGTEAH
;
A
#
# COMPACT_ATOMS: atom_id res chain seq x y z
N ALA A 1 24.87 -17.33 4.44
CA ALA A 1 25.14 -17.81 3.08
C ALA A 1 24.79 -16.75 2.04
N LEU A 2 23.52 -16.39 1.81
CA LEU A 2 23.15 -15.41 0.79
C LEU A 2 23.86 -14.04 0.94
N TRP A 3 23.81 -13.43 2.12
CA TRP A 3 24.51 -12.17 2.38
C TRP A 3 26.04 -12.36 2.48
N ARG A 4 26.50 -13.25 3.37
CA ARG A 4 27.94 -13.45 3.66
C ARG A 4 28.77 -14.09 2.54
N ASP A 5 28.20 -15.02 1.79
CA ASP A 5 28.94 -15.88 0.86
C ASP A 5 28.65 -15.51 -0.61
N ALA A 6 27.49 -14.91 -0.91
CA ALA A 6 27.10 -14.48 -2.26
C ALA A 6 26.97 -12.96 -2.42
N GLY A 7 27.09 -12.17 -1.33
CA GLY A 7 27.03 -10.71 -1.39
C GLY A 7 25.68 -10.17 -1.84
N ILE A 8 24.59 -10.92 -1.64
CA ILE A 8 23.26 -10.54 -2.07
C ILE A 8 22.62 -9.65 -1.01
N GLU A 9 22.25 -8.43 -1.39
CA GLU A 9 21.71 -7.38 -0.52
C GLU A 9 20.35 -6.85 -0.95
N SER A 10 19.86 -7.23 -2.14
CA SER A 10 18.54 -6.83 -2.63
C SER A 10 17.74 -8.00 -3.23
N PRO A 11 16.40 -7.89 -3.31
CA PRO A 11 15.56 -8.84 -4.02
C PRO A 11 15.96 -9.03 -5.49
N ASP A 12 16.38 -7.96 -6.17
CA ASP A 12 16.83 -8.00 -7.55
C ASP A 12 18.13 -8.82 -7.70
N GLN A 13 19.11 -8.56 -6.82
CA GLN A 13 20.35 -9.35 -6.78
C GLN A 13 20.09 -10.81 -6.44
N LEU A 14 19.10 -11.08 -5.58
CA LEU A 14 18.69 -12.43 -5.23
C LEU A 14 18.06 -13.14 -6.44
N ARG A 15 17.22 -12.44 -7.20
CA ARG A 15 16.62 -12.94 -8.44
C ARG A 15 17.69 -13.30 -9.46
N GLU A 16 18.58 -12.35 -9.78
CA GLU A 16 19.68 -12.59 -10.73
C GLU A 16 20.57 -13.77 -10.31
N ALA A 17 20.89 -13.87 -9.01
CA ALA A 17 21.70 -14.98 -8.50
C ALA A 17 20.97 -16.32 -8.58
N ALA A 18 19.65 -16.34 -8.33
CA ALA A 18 18.83 -17.54 -8.42
C ALA A 18 18.61 -17.98 -9.88
N GLU A 19 18.35 -17.05 -10.80
CA GLU A 19 18.21 -17.32 -12.23
C GLU A 19 19.53 -17.83 -12.84
N ALA A 20 20.67 -17.29 -12.41
CA ALA A 20 21.99 -17.75 -12.82
C ALA A 20 22.43 -19.08 -12.17
N GLY A 21 21.58 -19.72 -11.37
CA GLY A 21 21.89 -20.99 -10.70
C GLY A 21 22.91 -20.87 -9.55
N ARG A 22 23.32 -19.66 -9.18
CA ARG A 22 24.35 -19.43 -8.15
C ARG A 22 23.85 -19.76 -6.76
N VAL A 23 22.56 -19.51 -6.48
CA VAL A 23 21.97 -19.82 -5.17
C VAL A 23 22.01 -21.33 -4.89
N ALA A 24 21.77 -22.17 -5.90
CA ALA A 24 21.81 -23.62 -5.82
C ALA A 24 23.19 -24.20 -5.42
N THR A 25 24.26 -23.42 -5.60
CA THR A 25 25.63 -23.82 -5.27
C THR A 25 26.02 -23.54 -3.81
N LEU A 26 25.20 -22.77 -3.09
CA LEU A 26 25.47 -22.42 -1.70
C LEU A 26 25.12 -23.60 -0.79
N LYS A 27 25.97 -23.82 0.22
CA LYS A 27 25.75 -24.87 1.21
C LYS A 27 24.37 -24.70 1.89
N GLY A 28 23.49 -25.69 1.72
CA GLY A 28 22.14 -25.69 2.29
C GLY A 28 21.04 -25.09 1.40
N PHE A 29 21.38 -24.56 0.23
CA PHE A 29 20.44 -24.01 -0.74
C PHE A 29 20.51 -24.84 -2.02
N GLY A 30 19.90 -26.02 -2.05
CA GLY A 30 19.87 -26.84 -3.27
C GLY A 30 18.92 -26.28 -4.34
N ALA A 31 18.81 -26.97 -5.48
CA ALA A 31 17.95 -26.58 -6.60
C ALA A 31 16.50 -26.29 -6.18
N LYS A 32 15.90 -27.14 -5.33
CA LYS A 32 14.54 -26.94 -4.81
C LYS A 32 14.38 -25.66 -3.99
N THR A 33 15.40 -25.30 -3.21
CA THR A 33 15.39 -24.05 -2.42
C THR A 33 15.47 -22.85 -3.34
N GLN A 34 16.31 -22.90 -4.38
CA GLN A 34 16.41 -21.85 -5.40
C GLN A 34 15.08 -21.66 -6.13
N GLU A 35 14.44 -22.74 -6.58
CA GLU A 35 13.10 -22.68 -7.21
C GLU A 35 12.06 -22.05 -6.28
N SER A 36 12.09 -22.40 -4.99
CA SER A 36 11.18 -21.83 -3.99
C SER A 36 11.43 -20.33 -3.78
N ILE A 37 12.68 -19.87 -3.85
CA ILE A 37 13.05 -18.45 -3.78
C ILE A 37 12.52 -17.70 -4.99
N LEU A 38 12.72 -18.21 -6.21
CA LEU A 38 12.19 -17.60 -7.42
C LEU A 38 10.66 -17.50 -7.39
N ALA A 39 9.99 -18.58 -6.96
CA ALA A 39 8.54 -18.57 -6.80
C ALA A 39 8.05 -17.56 -5.76
N ALA A 40 8.77 -17.39 -4.65
CA ALA A 40 8.43 -16.40 -3.62
C ALA A 40 8.66 -14.95 -4.10
N LEU A 41 9.72 -14.69 -4.86
CA LEU A 41 10.00 -13.39 -5.47
C LEU A 41 8.93 -13.03 -6.50
N GLU A 42 8.57 -13.98 -7.37
CA GLU A 42 7.50 -13.81 -8.35
C GLU A 42 6.14 -13.54 -7.66
N PHE A 43 5.81 -14.29 -6.61
CA PHE A 43 4.60 -14.06 -5.83
C PHE A 43 4.59 -12.67 -5.17
N THR A 44 5.74 -12.21 -4.68
CA THR A 44 5.89 -10.87 -4.09
C THR A 44 5.63 -9.78 -5.12
N ASP A 45 6.16 -9.92 -6.33
CA ASP A 45 5.90 -8.97 -7.42
C ASP A 45 4.43 -8.94 -7.83
N GLN A 46 3.80 -10.12 -7.95
CA GLN A 46 2.39 -10.24 -8.32
C GLN A 46 1.44 -9.66 -7.26
N SER A 47 1.88 -9.66 -6.01
CA SER A 47 1.14 -9.13 -4.86
C SER A 47 1.48 -7.67 -4.55
N ALA A 48 2.48 -7.09 -5.23
CA ALA A 48 2.85 -5.70 -5.03
C ALA A 48 1.66 -4.77 -5.34
N GLY A 49 1.44 -3.81 -4.46
CA GLY A 49 0.31 -2.88 -4.56
C GLY A 49 -1.02 -3.44 -4.05
N LYS A 50 -1.07 -4.66 -3.51
CA LYS A 50 -2.30 -5.30 -3.02
C LYS A 50 -2.18 -5.69 -1.55
N LEU A 51 -3.30 -5.57 -0.84
CA LEU A 51 -3.43 -6.01 0.55
C LEU A 51 -4.65 -6.93 0.70
N LEU A 52 -4.55 -7.90 1.61
CA LEU A 52 -5.73 -8.58 2.15
C LEU A 52 -6.57 -7.58 2.95
N PHE A 53 -7.88 -7.76 2.98
CA PHE A 53 -8.82 -6.91 3.73
C PHE A 53 -8.32 -6.56 5.14
N SER A 54 -7.87 -7.55 5.91
CA SER A 54 -7.41 -7.36 7.29
C SER A 54 -6.20 -6.42 7.40
N GLN A 55 -5.29 -6.48 6.43
CA GLN A 55 -4.11 -5.60 6.38
C GLN A 55 -4.51 -4.19 5.93
N ALA A 56 -5.39 -4.10 4.92
CA ALA A 56 -5.91 -2.83 4.44
C ALA A 56 -6.73 -2.10 5.50
N GLU A 57 -7.57 -2.82 6.26
CA GLU A 57 -8.36 -2.28 7.36
C GLU A 57 -7.47 -1.77 8.49
N ALA A 58 -6.43 -2.52 8.88
CA ALA A 58 -5.46 -2.07 9.88
C ALA A 58 -4.75 -0.77 9.46
N LEU A 59 -4.29 -0.70 8.20
CA LEU A 59 -3.66 0.49 7.65
C LEU A 59 -4.65 1.67 7.60
N ALA A 60 -5.89 1.45 7.16
CA ALA A 60 -6.91 2.48 7.11
C ALA A 60 -7.24 3.05 8.50
N ASN A 61 -7.37 2.18 9.51
CA ASN A 61 -7.63 2.58 10.88
C ASN A 61 -6.47 3.41 11.46
N ASP A 62 -5.22 3.04 11.18
CA ASP A 62 -4.03 3.82 11.57
C ASP A 62 -4.05 5.21 10.91
N LEU A 63 -4.34 5.29 9.61
CA LEU A 63 -4.45 6.57 8.89
C LEU A 63 -5.56 7.45 9.46
N VAL A 64 -6.76 6.90 9.68
CA VAL A 64 -7.90 7.60 10.30
C VAL A 64 -7.52 8.14 11.68
N ALA A 65 -6.85 7.34 12.51
CA ALA A 65 -6.41 7.76 13.83
C ALA A 65 -5.40 8.93 13.79
N ARG A 66 -4.50 8.95 12.78
CA ARG A 66 -3.51 10.03 12.60
C ARG A 66 -4.13 11.36 12.18
N LEU A 67 -5.22 11.33 11.41
CA LEU A 67 -5.83 12.53 10.84
C LEU A 67 -6.51 13.42 11.89
N ARG A 68 -6.91 12.86 13.05
CA ARG A 68 -7.53 13.60 14.17
C ARG A 68 -8.73 14.48 13.75
N ALA A 69 -9.47 14.02 12.75
CA ALA A 69 -10.67 14.66 12.21
C ALA A 69 -11.76 13.59 12.03
N GLU A 70 -12.98 14.01 11.70
CA GLU A 70 -14.01 13.07 11.25
C GLU A 70 -13.55 12.47 9.91
N ALA A 71 -13.22 11.18 9.94
CA ALA A 71 -12.68 10.46 8.80
C ALA A 71 -13.12 9.00 8.82
N ALA A 72 -13.26 8.40 7.65
CA ALA A 72 -13.66 7.01 7.49
C ALA A 72 -13.02 6.39 6.26
N ALA A 73 -12.76 5.08 6.34
CA ALA A 73 -12.42 4.29 5.16
C ALA A 73 -13.63 4.20 4.22
N THR A 74 -13.37 4.20 2.91
CA THR A 74 -14.39 4.14 1.86
C THR A 74 -14.06 2.99 0.89
N GLY A 75 -14.69 2.99 -0.28
CA GLY A 75 -14.34 2.09 -1.37
C GLY A 75 -14.34 0.61 -1.00
N ALA A 76 -13.29 -0.10 -1.45
CA ALA A 76 -13.14 -1.54 -1.27
C ALA A 76 -13.15 -1.98 0.20
N ILE A 77 -12.56 -1.18 1.10
CA ILE A 77 -12.48 -1.50 2.53
C ILE A 77 -13.88 -1.46 3.16
N ARG A 78 -14.66 -0.40 2.89
CA ARG A 78 -16.02 -0.29 3.44
C ARG A 78 -17.00 -1.33 2.87
N ARG A 79 -16.67 -1.93 1.72
CA ARG A 79 -17.38 -3.09 1.13
C ARG A 79 -16.82 -4.45 1.54
N ALA A 80 -15.79 -4.48 2.40
CA ALA A 80 -15.12 -5.70 2.87
C ALA A 80 -14.63 -6.62 1.72
N LEU A 81 -14.08 -6.03 0.66
CA LEU A 81 -13.48 -6.82 -0.43
C LEU A 81 -12.20 -7.51 0.06
N GLU A 82 -12.06 -8.80 -0.30
CA GLU A 82 -10.94 -9.63 0.14
C GLU A 82 -9.57 -9.06 -0.26
N ILE A 83 -9.47 -8.53 -1.48
CA ILE A 83 -8.28 -7.90 -2.04
C ILE A 83 -8.52 -6.40 -2.22
N VAL A 84 -7.61 -5.59 -1.68
CA VAL A 84 -7.64 -4.13 -1.73
C VAL A 84 -6.40 -3.62 -2.45
N GLU A 85 -6.60 -2.97 -3.59
CA GLU A 85 -5.51 -2.37 -4.40
C GLU A 85 -5.27 -0.88 -4.04
N THR A 86 -6.25 -0.25 -3.40
CA THR A 86 -6.16 1.14 -2.94
C THR A 86 -6.90 1.31 -1.63
N VAL A 87 -6.21 1.84 -0.63
CA VAL A 87 -6.78 2.29 0.63
C VAL A 87 -7.36 3.68 0.42
N GLU A 88 -8.69 3.79 0.48
CA GLU A 88 -9.40 5.04 0.28
C GLU A 88 -9.95 5.57 1.61
N ILE A 89 -9.63 6.81 1.94
CA ILE A 89 -10.09 7.51 3.14
C ILE A 89 -10.82 8.80 2.73
N LEU A 90 -11.97 9.06 3.35
CA LEU A 90 -12.64 10.35 3.29
C LEU A 90 -12.42 11.08 4.61
N VAL A 91 -12.11 12.37 4.54
CA VAL A 91 -11.85 13.24 5.68
C VAL A 91 -12.72 14.50 5.59
N ALA A 92 -13.45 14.82 6.64
CA ALA A 92 -14.14 16.09 6.79
C ALA A 92 -13.18 17.15 7.33
N ALA A 93 -12.85 18.15 6.51
CA ALA A 93 -12.08 19.31 6.93
C ALA A 93 -12.42 20.54 6.06
N PRO A 94 -12.44 21.75 6.66
CA PRO A 94 -12.68 22.98 5.90
C PRO A 94 -11.49 23.38 5.01
N ASP A 95 -10.28 22.92 5.35
CA ASP A 95 -9.05 23.17 4.62
C ASP A 95 -8.28 21.85 4.42
N PRO A 96 -7.93 21.48 3.17
CA PRO A 96 -7.13 20.29 2.89
C PRO A 96 -5.64 20.44 3.23
N ALA A 97 -5.11 21.66 3.35
CA ALA A 97 -3.68 21.88 3.52
C ALA A 97 -3.08 21.19 4.77
N PRO A 98 -3.71 21.22 5.96
CA PRO A 98 -3.23 20.49 7.13
C PRO A 98 -3.22 18.97 6.93
N VAL A 99 -4.21 18.43 6.22
CA VAL A 99 -4.29 17.00 5.90
C VAL A 99 -3.13 16.60 4.99
N HIS A 100 -2.88 17.37 3.92
CA HIS A 100 -1.76 17.14 3.02
C HIS A 100 -0.42 17.22 3.75
N ALA A 101 -0.22 18.24 4.59
CA ALA A 101 1.01 18.41 5.35
C ALA A 101 1.27 17.22 6.29
N LEU A 102 0.24 16.73 6.98
CA LEU A 102 0.33 15.57 7.86
C LEU A 102 0.70 14.30 7.09
N LEU A 103 0.04 14.03 5.95
CA LEU A 103 0.32 12.85 5.13
C LEU A 103 1.71 12.89 4.49
N ASN A 104 2.15 14.06 4.03
CA ASN A 104 3.50 14.24 3.45
C ASN A 104 4.62 14.05 4.48
N ALA A 105 4.36 14.34 5.76
CA ALA A 105 5.31 14.16 6.85
C ALA A 105 5.24 12.77 7.50
N ALA A 106 4.25 11.95 7.15
CA ALA A 106 4.03 10.65 7.78
C ALA A 106 5.11 9.63 7.36
N PRO A 107 5.81 8.99 8.31
CA PRO A 107 6.74 7.93 7.98
C PRO A 107 5.99 6.75 7.37
N GLY A 108 6.59 6.13 6.36
CA GLY A 108 5.99 4.98 5.67
C GLY A 108 4.99 5.34 4.57
N LEU A 109 4.74 6.64 4.31
CA LEU A 109 3.97 7.09 3.15
C LEU A 109 4.88 7.77 2.13
N ARG A 110 4.57 7.59 0.84
CA ARG A 110 5.19 8.32 -0.27
C ARG A 110 4.11 9.02 -1.07
N ALA A 111 4.16 10.34 -1.11
CA ALA A 111 3.23 11.14 -1.90
C ALA A 111 3.47 10.98 -3.41
N ASP A 112 2.38 10.91 -4.17
CA ASP A 112 2.38 11.08 -5.62
C ASP A 112 1.82 12.48 -5.94
N VAL A 113 2.75 13.40 -6.20
CA VAL A 113 2.42 14.81 -6.47
C VAL A 113 1.63 14.98 -7.77
N GLN A 114 1.82 14.10 -8.75
CA GLN A 114 1.14 14.20 -10.06
C GLN A 114 -0.31 13.73 -9.99
N ARG A 115 -0.59 12.75 -9.13
CA ARG A 115 -1.96 12.25 -8.88
C ARG A 115 -2.69 13.00 -7.77
N SER A 116 -1.97 13.81 -6.99
CA SER A 116 -2.56 14.68 -5.98
C SER A 116 -3.16 15.94 -6.61
N GLY A 117 -4.21 16.46 -5.98
CA GLY A 117 -4.85 17.73 -6.31
C GLY A 117 -5.24 18.49 -5.04
N PRO A 118 -5.95 19.62 -5.15
CA PRO A 118 -6.26 20.45 -3.99
C PRO A 118 -7.07 19.74 -2.89
N TRP A 119 -7.98 18.84 -3.27
CA TRP A 119 -8.91 18.14 -2.36
C TRP A 119 -8.62 16.64 -2.26
N VAL A 120 -7.56 16.17 -2.91
CA VAL A 120 -7.22 14.75 -3.00
C VAL A 120 -5.72 14.62 -2.82
N TRP A 121 -5.32 13.92 -1.77
CA TRP A 121 -3.96 13.45 -1.61
C TRP A 121 -3.86 12.03 -2.16
N ALA A 122 -2.89 11.77 -3.04
CA ALA A 122 -2.61 10.45 -3.56
C ALA A 122 -1.17 10.06 -3.22
N GLY A 123 -0.96 8.78 -2.95
CA GLY A 123 0.37 8.24 -2.66
C GLY A 123 0.36 6.73 -2.54
N THR A 124 1.42 6.19 -1.97
CA THR A 124 1.55 4.76 -1.68
C THR A 124 2.08 4.55 -0.27
N ALA A 125 1.76 3.40 0.32
CA ALA A 125 2.53 2.89 1.45
C ALA A 125 3.91 2.45 0.95
N VAL A 126 4.96 2.80 1.70
CA VAL A 126 6.34 2.39 1.38
C VAL A 126 6.46 0.86 1.48
N GLU A 127 5.83 0.27 2.48
CA GLU A 127 5.73 -1.17 2.62
C GLU A 127 4.61 -1.71 1.72
N GLY A 128 4.92 -2.73 0.91
CA GLY A 128 3.95 -3.39 0.02
C GLY A 128 3.50 -2.56 -1.19
N GLY A 129 3.73 -1.24 -1.21
CA GLY A 129 3.45 -0.39 -2.37
C GLY A 129 1.97 -0.13 -2.64
N VAL A 130 1.07 -0.47 -1.72
CA VAL A 130 -0.38 -0.29 -1.91
C VAL A 130 -0.71 1.17 -2.15
N GLY A 131 -1.65 1.43 -3.07
CA GLY A 131 -2.15 2.78 -3.32
C GLY A 131 -2.89 3.33 -2.11
N ILE A 132 -2.75 4.63 -1.85
CA ILE A 132 -3.51 5.35 -0.84
C ILE A 132 -4.10 6.60 -1.49
N VAL A 133 -5.39 6.83 -1.26
CA VAL A 133 -6.10 8.03 -1.68
C VAL A 133 -6.85 8.60 -0.48
N VAL A 134 -6.56 9.85 -0.13
CA VAL A 134 -7.26 10.58 0.92
C VAL A 134 -8.00 11.75 0.29
N ARG A 135 -9.33 11.74 0.38
CA ARG A 135 -10.19 12.81 -0.13
C ARG A 135 -10.63 13.70 1.02
N VAL A 136 -10.53 15.00 0.82
CA VAL A 136 -11.02 16.00 1.77
C VAL A 136 -12.36 16.53 1.28
N THR A 137 -13.33 16.63 2.18
CA THR A 137 -14.65 17.21 1.91
C THR A 137 -15.07 18.18 3.01
N ALA A 138 -16.01 19.06 2.70
CA ALA A 138 -16.62 19.94 3.69
C ALA A 138 -17.38 19.10 4.74
N PRO A 139 -17.30 19.44 6.04
CA PRO A 139 -17.95 18.66 7.10
C PRO A 139 -19.43 18.38 6.88
N GLU A 140 -20.19 19.36 6.38
CA GLU A 140 -21.62 19.23 6.05
C GLU A 140 -21.91 18.24 4.92
N SER A 141 -20.91 17.94 4.09
CA SER A 141 -21.02 17.00 2.96
C SER A 141 -20.54 15.59 3.31
N PHE A 142 -19.98 15.37 4.51
CA PHE A 142 -19.29 14.14 4.87
C PHE A 142 -20.14 12.88 4.65
N VAL A 143 -21.37 12.87 5.18
CA VAL A 143 -22.27 11.71 5.08
C VAL A 143 -22.59 11.36 3.61
N ASN A 144 -22.89 12.37 2.80
CA ASN A 144 -23.22 12.17 1.38
C ASN A 144 -21.99 11.68 0.60
N GLN A 145 -20.83 12.28 0.85
CA GLN A 145 -19.60 11.87 0.20
C GLN A 145 -19.15 10.48 0.65
N LEU A 146 -19.38 10.11 1.90
CA LEU A 146 -19.10 8.76 2.40
C LEU A 146 -19.96 7.73 1.66
N PHE A 147 -21.23 8.01 1.43
CA PHE A 147 -22.10 7.15 0.63
C PHE A 147 -21.56 6.99 -0.80
N LEU A 148 -21.31 8.11 -1.51
CA LEU A 148 -20.84 8.10 -2.90
C LEU A 148 -19.48 7.42 -3.08
N SER A 149 -18.55 7.63 -2.15
CA SER A 149 -17.20 7.06 -2.20
C SER A 149 -17.13 5.60 -1.74
N THR A 150 -18.22 5.03 -1.22
CA THR A 150 -18.28 3.61 -0.83
C THR A 150 -18.70 2.70 -1.97
N GLY A 151 -19.53 3.19 -2.88
CA GLY A 151 -20.07 2.41 -4.00
C GLY A 151 -19.05 2.15 -5.11
N THR A 152 -19.50 1.40 -6.11
CA THR A 152 -18.94 1.46 -7.47
C THR A 152 -19.94 2.21 -8.35
N GLU A 153 -19.57 2.54 -9.59
CA GLU A 153 -20.48 3.19 -10.55
C GLU A 153 -21.77 2.38 -10.80
N ALA A 154 -21.74 1.05 -10.57
CA ALA A 154 -22.89 0.17 -10.73
C ALA A 154 -23.90 0.22 -9.56
N HIS A 155 -23.57 0.86 -8.44
CA HIS A 155 -24.42 1.01 -7.26
C HIS A 155 -25.12 2.37 -7.26
#